data_AF-A0A3L7SEF4-F1
#
_entry.id   AF-A0A3L7SEF4-F1
#
_cell.length_a   1.000
_cell.length_b   1.000
_cell.length_c   1.000
_cell.angle_alpha   90.00
_cell.angle_beta   90.00
_cell.angle_gamma   90.00
#
_symmetry.space_group_name_H-M   'P 1'
#
loop_
_entity.id
_entity.type
_entity.pdbx_description
1 polymer ?
#
loop_
_entity_poly.entity_id
_entity_poly.type
_entity_poly.pdbx_seq_one_letter_code
_entity_poly.pdbx_strand_id
1 'polypeptide(L)' 'MTVGYLRPDVADMVLRVLDRSVHPELFETLCQITIPVGRNQATLRISNFGHAIEFRTPEKVITEVATSKFSPLPLQG' A
#
# COMPACT_ATOMS: atom_id res chain seq x y z
N MET A 1 -19.72 -6.84 23.10
CA MET A 1 -18.85 -6.90 21.91
C MET A 1 -18.45 -5.47 21.56
N THR A 2 -17.21 -5.09 21.84
CA THR A 2 -16.70 -3.76 21.49
C THR A 2 -16.33 -3.80 20.02
N VAL A 3 -17.05 -3.04 19.19
CA VAL A 3 -16.65 -2.82 17.79
C VAL A 3 -15.41 -1.92 17.84
N GLY A 4 -14.23 -2.53 17.89
CA GLY A 4 -12.97 -1.81 17.77
C GLY A 4 -12.80 -1.39 16.33
N TYR A 5 -12.60 -0.09 16.07
CA TYR A 5 -12.12 0.35 14.79
C TYR A 5 -10.70 -0.20 14.61
N LEU A 6 -10.51 -1.13 13.67
CA LEU A 6 -9.19 -1.66 13.31
C LEU A 6 -8.31 -0.60 12.60
N ARG A 7 -8.91 0.55 12.26
CA ARG A 7 -8.22 1.63 11.56
C ARG A 7 -7.32 2.38 12.57
N PRO A 8 -6.03 2.56 12.26
CA PRO A 8 -5.15 3.44 13.04
C PRO A 8 -5.76 4.83 13.20
N ASP A 9 -5.41 5.54 14.27
CA ASP A 9 -5.70 6.97 14.38
C ASP A 9 -5.15 7.68 13.13
N VAL A 10 -5.93 8.61 12.58
CA VAL A 10 -5.54 9.39 11.41
C VAL A 10 -4.23 10.14 11.68
N ALA A 11 -3.99 10.57 12.92
CA ALA A 11 -2.74 11.21 13.35
C ALA A 11 -1.51 10.28 13.24
N ASP A 12 -1.73 8.97 13.22
CA ASP A 12 -0.70 7.95 13.11
C ASP A 12 -0.55 7.41 11.68
N MET A 13 -1.38 7.84 10.74
CA MET A 13 -1.27 7.43 9.34
C MET A 13 -0.13 8.17 8.63
N VAL A 14 0.60 7.41 7.83
CA VAL A 14 1.73 7.87 7.05
C VAL A 14 1.49 7.50 5.60
N LEU A 15 1.67 8.48 4.72
CA LEU A 15 1.72 8.29 3.27
C LEU A 15 3.18 8.26 2.81
N ARG A 16 3.52 7.28 1.98
CA ARG A 16 4.80 7.17 1.28
C ARG A 16 4.54 6.94 -0.19
N VAL A 17 5.20 7.73 -1.03
CA VAL A 17 5.22 7.52 -2.48
C VAL A 17 6.64 7.14 -2.86
N LEU A 18 6.77 6.00 -3.52
CA LEU A 18 8.03 5.37 -3.88
C LEU A 18 8.09 5.23 -5.39
N ASP A 19 9.23 5.58 -5.98
CA ASP A 19 9.48 5.42 -7.41
C ASP A 19 10.03 4.01 -7.74
N ARG A 20 9.47 3.00 -7.09
CA ARG A 20 9.82 1.59 -7.24
C ARG A 20 8.65 0.70 -6.82
N SER A 21 8.67 -0.54 -7.28
CA SER A 21 7.79 -1.59 -6.76
C SER A 21 8.17 -1.92 -5.31
N VAL A 22 7.17 -2.21 -4.48
CA VAL A 22 7.39 -2.70 -3.12
C VAL A 22 6.97 -4.15 -3.05
N HIS A 23 7.88 -5.01 -2.57
CA HIS A 23 7.60 -6.43 -2.45
C HIS A 23 6.41 -6.70 -1.52
N PRO A 24 5.48 -7.58 -1.92
CA PRO A 24 4.28 -7.88 -1.14
C PRO A 24 4.61 -8.53 0.21
N GLU A 25 5.77 -9.17 0.36
CA GLU A 25 6.25 -9.74 1.64
C GLU A 25 6.49 -8.67 2.73
N LEU A 26 6.57 -7.39 2.34
CA LEU A 26 6.72 -6.28 3.27
C LEU A 26 5.38 -5.77 3.83
N PHE A 27 4.25 -6.34 3.40
CA PHE A 27 2.92 -5.98 3.86
C PHE A 27 2.06 -7.21 4.13
N GLU A 28 1.40 -7.23 5.28
CA GLU A 28 0.29 -8.16 5.50
C GLU A 28 -0.85 -7.79 4.54
N THR A 29 -1.04 -8.59 3.49
CA THR A 29 -2.05 -8.34 2.47
C THR A 29 -3.29 -9.18 2.76
N LEU A 30 -4.39 -8.51 3.12
CA LEU A 30 -5.69 -9.13 3.36
C LEU A 30 -6.44 -9.39 2.04
N CYS A 31 -6.31 -8.45 1.10
CA CYS A 31 -6.96 -8.52 -0.20
C CYS A 31 -6.10 -7.84 -1.25
N GLN A 32 -6.12 -8.36 -2.47
CA GLN A 32 -5.44 -7.77 -3.61
C GLN A 32 -6.37 -7.78 -4.83
N ILE A 33 -6.35 -6.69 -5.59
CA ILE A 33 -6.94 -6.63 -6.92
C ILE A 33 -5.95 -6.00 -7.90
N THR A 34 -5.91 -6.57 -9.10
CA THR A 34 -5.15 -6.02 -10.22
C THR A 34 -6.12 -5.48 -11.27
N ILE A 35 -5.97 -4.22 -11.60
CA ILE A 35 -6.83 -3.45 -12.49
C ILE A 35 -6.02 -3.12 -13.74
N PRO A 36 -6.32 -3.73 -14.90
CA PRO A 36 -5.70 -3.34 -16.16
C PRO A 36 -6.22 -1.96 -16.60
N VAL A 37 -5.31 -1.08 -17.01
CA VAL A 37 -5.62 0.28 -17.47
C VAL A 37 -4.90 0.53 -18.80
N GLY A 38 -5.48 0.03 -19.90
CA GLY A 38 -4.85 0.08 -21.22
C GLY A 38 -3.54 -0.71 -21.25
N ARG A 39 -2.41 -0.03 -21.52
CA ARG A 39 -1.05 -0.62 -21.45
C ARG A 39 -0.45 -0.60 -20.04
N ASN A 40 -1.16 -0.01 -19.09
CA ASN A 40 -0.73 0.13 -17.70
C ASN A 40 -1.47 -0.89 -16.83
N GLN A 41 -0.99 -1.04 -15.61
CA GLN A 41 -1.58 -1.91 -14.60
C GLN A 41 -1.54 -1.21 -13.25
N ALA A 42 -2.67 -1.21 -12.54
CA ALA A 42 -2.71 -0.82 -11.14
C ALA A 42 -2.91 -2.07 -10.28
N THR A 43 -2.16 -2.22 -9.20
CA THR A 43 -2.36 -3.28 -8.22
C THR A 43 -2.65 -2.65 -6.87
N LEU A 44 -3.87 -2.81 -6.38
CA LEU A 44 -4.28 -2.36 -5.06
C LEU A 44 -4.23 -3.53 -4.08
N ARG A 45 -3.56 -3.30 -2.95
CA ARG A 45 -3.46 -4.23 -1.81
C ARG A 45 -4.04 -3.55 -0.58
N ILE A 46 -4.93 -4.25 0.12
CA ILE A 46 -5.48 -3.83 1.41
C ILE A 46 -4.77 -4.60 2.50
N SER A 47 -4.33 -3.89 3.55
CA SER A 47 -3.71 -4.47 4.75
C SER A 47 -4.56 -4.17 5.99
N ASN A 48 -4.20 -4.75 7.13
CA ASN A 48 -4.85 -4.46 8.42
C ASN A 48 -4.79 -2.97 8.80
N PHE A 49 -3.76 -2.25 8.35
CA PHE A 49 -3.47 -0.88 8.80
C PHE A 49 -3.54 0.17 7.68
N GLY A 50 -3.97 -0.22 6.48
CA GLY A 50 -4.11 0.69 5.36
C GLY A 50 -4.12 0.02 3.99
N HIS A 51 -3.39 0.58 3.03
CA HIS A 51 -3.31 0.06 1.68
C HIS A 51 -1.98 0.39 0.99
N ALA A 52 -1.66 -0.39 -0.04
CA ALA A 52 -0.62 -0.09 -0.99
C ALA A 52 -1.21 -0.16 -2.41
N ILE A 53 -0.98 0.87 -3.21
CA ILE A 53 -1.36 0.89 -4.62
C ILE A 53 -0.11 1.07 -5.48
N GLU A 54 0.13 0.10 -6.35
CA GLU A 54 1.21 0.13 -7.32
C GLU A 54 0.65 0.47 -8.70
N PHE A 55 1.15 1.53 -9.31
CA PHE A 55 0.91 1.88 -10.70
C PHE A 55 2.14 1.50 -11.52
N ARG A 56 1.93 0.58 -12.46
CA ARG A 56 2.94 0.11 -13.40
C ARG A 56 2.59 0.61 -14.79
N THR A 57 3.52 1.36 -15.35
CA THR A 57 3.54 1.76 -16.76
C THR A 57 4.72 1.06 -17.44
N PRO A 58 4.81 1.06 -18.78
CA PRO A 58 5.97 0.51 -19.49
C PRO A 58 7.31 1.16 -19.09
N GLU A 59 7.29 2.42 -18.65
CA GLU A 59 8.50 3.21 -18.38
C GLU A 59 8.81 3.34 -16.90
N LYS A 60 7.79 3.20 -16.03
CA LYS A 60 7.88 3.61 -14.63
C LYS A 60 6.95 2.82 -13.72
N VAL A 61 7.38 2.63 -12.47
CA VAL A 61 6.57 2.06 -11.40
C VAL A 61 6.50 3.04 -10.24
N ILE A 62 5.29 3.42 -9.85
CA ILE A 62 5.04 4.26 -8.68
C ILE A 62 4.24 3.43 -7.69
N THR A 63 4.72 3.32 -6.46
CA THR A 63 3.99 2.68 -5.37
C THR A 63 3.64 3.71 -4.32
N GLU A 64 2.35 3.87 -4.07
CA GLU A 64 1.83 4.62 -2.94
C GLU A 64 1.48 3.65 -1.81
N VAL A 65 1.89 3.98 -0.59
CA VAL A 65 1.63 3.20 0.61
C VAL A 65 1.07 4.13 1.67
N ALA A 66 -0.17 3.88 2.09
CA ALA A 66 -0.78 4.52 3.23
C ALA A 66 -0.91 3.49 4.35
N THR A 67 -0.21 3.69 5.46
CA THR A 67 -0.24 2.75 6.60
C THR A 67 0.00 3.48 7.91
N SER A 68 -0.15 2.80 9.05
CA SER A 68 0.26 3.33 10.35
C SER A 68 1.77 3.51 10.44
N LYS A 69 2.25 4.57 11.10
CA LYS A 69 3.67 4.79 11.42
C LYS A 69 4.29 3.66 12.27
N PHE A 70 3.45 2.87 12.94
CA PHE A 70 3.85 1.71 13.73
C PHE A 70 3.97 0.42 12.90
N SER A 71 3.50 0.43 11.66
CA SER A 71 3.71 -0.67 10.73
C SER A 71 5.15 -0.62 10.20
N PRO A 72 5.86 -1.76 10.09
CA PRO A 72 7.15 -1.79 9.42
C PRO A 72 6.97 -1.29 7.98
N LEU A 73 7.69 -0.22 7.64
CA LEU A 73 7.70 0.36 6.30
C LEU A 73 8.98 -0.06 5.58
N PRO A 74 8.94 -0.27 4.25
CA PRO A 74 10.16 -0.41 3.46
C PRO A 74 11.06 0.81 3.68
N LEU A 75 12.31 0.57 4.10
CA LEU A 75 13.32 1.61 4.28
C LEU A 75 13.50 2.39 2.97
N GLN A 76 13.61 3.71 3.07
CA GLN A 76 14.11 4.54 1.97
C GLN A 76 15.55 4.10 1.69
N GLY A 77 15.78 3.54 0.50
CA GLY A 77 17.11 3.34 -0.05
C GLY A 77 17.40 4.46 -1.03
#